data_AF-A0A8T1QLC4-F1
#
_entry.id   AF-A0A8T1QLC4-F1
#
_cell.length_a   1.000
_cell.length_b   1.000
_cell.length_c   1.000
_cell.angle_alpha   90.00
_cell.angle_beta   90.00
_cell.angle_gamma   90.00
#
_symmetry.space_group_name_H-M   'P 1'
#
loop_
_entity.id
_entity.type
_entity.pdbx_description
1 polymer ?
#
loop_
_entity_poly.entity_id
_entity_poly.type
_entity_poly.pdbx_seq_one_letter_code
_entity_poly.pdbx_strand_id
1 'polypeptide(L)'
;MATMESLIGLVNRIQRACTVLGDYGGEGMSLWEALPSVAVVGGQSSGKSSVLESVVGRDFLPRGSGIVTRRPLVLQLHKLDKGQSEYAEFLHATKKRFTDFASVRREIQEETDRITGKSKQISNIPIHLSIYSPNVVNLTLIDLPGLTKVAVEGQPESIVEDIENMVRSYVEKPNCIILAISPANQDIATSDAIKLAREVDPAGERTFGVVTKLDLMDKGTNALDVLEGRSYRLQHPWVGIVNRSQADINKNVDMIAARRKEREYFETSPEYGHLSHKMGSEYLAKLLSKHLETVIRQRIPSIIALINKTIDELNAELDRIGRPIAVDSGAQLYTILEMCRAFDRVFKEHLDGG
;
A
#
# COMPACT_ATOMS: atom_id res chain seq x y z
N MET A 1 -13.08 -6.54 -25.23
CA MET A 1 -11.93 -6.94 -24.39
C MET A 1 -11.66 -5.81 -23.42
N ALA A 2 -11.94 -5.99 -22.12
CA ALA A 2 -11.57 -4.98 -21.13
C ALA A 2 -10.04 -4.85 -21.14
N THR A 3 -9.54 -3.63 -21.38
CA THR A 3 -8.10 -3.37 -21.44
C THR A 3 -7.46 -3.61 -20.06
N MET A 4 -6.23 -4.10 -20.06
CA MET A 4 -5.40 -4.39 -18.87
C MET A 4 -5.36 -3.25 -17.84
N GLU A 5 -5.39 -2.00 -18.29
CA GLU A 5 -5.43 -0.80 -17.44
C GLU A 5 -6.76 -0.67 -16.65
N SER A 6 -7.83 -1.33 -17.10
CA SER A 6 -9.14 -1.34 -16.45
C SER A 6 -9.17 -2.11 -15.13
N LEU A 7 -8.31 -3.13 -14.94
CA LEU A 7 -8.41 -4.03 -13.78
C LEU A 7 -7.87 -3.38 -12.50
N ILE A 8 -6.70 -2.75 -12.60
CA ILE A 8 -6.11 -2.00 -11.48
C ILE A 8 -6.96 -0.75 -11.19
N GLY A 9 -7.49 -0.09 -12.24
CA GLY A 9 -8.45 0.99 -12.08
C GLY A 9 -9.70 0.57 -11.29
N LEU A 10 -10.22 -0.63 -11.54
CA LEU A 10 -11.35 -1.20 -10.80
C LEU A 10 -11.00 -1.45 -9.33
N VAL A 11 -9.88 -2.12 -9.05
CA VAL A 11 -9.41 -2.36 -7.67
C VAL A 11 -9.24 -1.04 -6.92
N ASN A 12 -8.66 -0.01 -7.56
CA ASN A 12 -8.48 1.29 -6.92
C ASN A 12 -9.81 2.00 -6.64
N ARG A 13 -10.85 1.80 -7.46
CA ARG A 13 -12.20 2.30 -7.18
C ARG A 13 -12.85 1.56 -6.01
N ILE A 14 -12.71 0.23 -5.96
CA ILE A 14 -13.22 -0.58 -4.86
C ILE A 14 -12.52 -0.20 -3.56
N GLN A 15 -11.19 -0.12 -3.57
CA GLN A 15 -10.39 0.36 -2.45
C GLN A 15 -10.90 1.72 -1.95
N ARG A 16 -11.04 2.71 -2.85
CA ARG A 16 -11.56 4.03 -2.46
C ARG A 16 -12.96 3.97 -1.85
N ALA A 17 -13.86 3.13 -2.38
CA ALA A 17 -15.18 2.95 -1.81
C ALA A 17 -15.13 2.37 -0.40
N CYS A 18 -14.32 1.32 -0.17
CA CYS A 18 -14.09 0.75 1.16
C CYS A 18 -13.59 1.81 2.15
N THR A 19 -12.57 2.60 1.77
CA THR A 19 -12.02 3.62 2.67
C THR A 19 -13.04 4.72 3.00
N VAL A 20 -13.86 5.16 2.04
CA VAL A 20 -14.93 6.15 2.30
C VAL A 20 -15.97 5.61 3.29
N LEU A 21 -16.21 4.30 3.28
CA LEU A 21 -17.13 3.64 4.21
C LEU A 21 -16.51 3.42 5.60
N GLY A 22 -15.28 3.90 5.84
CA GLY A 22 -14.58 3.70 7.12
C GLY A 22 -13.99 2.30 7.29
N ASP A 23 -13.96 1.50 6.22
CA ASP A 23 -13.25 0.22 6.20
C ASP A 23 -11.78 0.47 5.89
N TYR A 24 -10.98 0.57 6.95
CA TYR A 24 -9.53 0.74 6.89
C TYR A 24 -8.77 -0.60 6.97
N GLY A 25 -9.49 -1.74 7.02
CA GLY A 25 -8.94 -3.04 7.44
C GLY A 25 -8.62 -3.08 8.94
N GLY A 26 -8.80 -4.24 9.58
CA GLY A 26 -8.49 -4.44 11.01
C GLY A 26 -9.57 -5.11 11.84
N GLU A 27 -10.84 -5.09 11.44
CA GLU A 27 -11.93 -5.82 12.12
C GLU A 27 -12.83 -6.54 11.10
N GLY A 28 -12.79 -7.88 11.10
CA GLY A 28 -13.60 -8.75 10.23
C GLY A 28 -13.05 -8.94 8.81
N MET A 29 -13.67 -9.86 8.04
CA MET A 29 -13.36 -10.04 6.62
C MET A 29 -13.86 -8.82 5.83
N SER A 30 -13.04 -7.79 5.76
CA SER A 30 -13.39 -6.58 5.04
C SER A 30 -12.97 -6.65 3.57
N LEU A 31 -13.74 -6.01 2.69
CA LEU A 31 -13.46 -6.04 1.25
C LEU A 31 -12.07 -5.42 0.96
N TRP A 32 -11.63 -4.47 1.80
CA TRP A 32 -10.29 -3.91 1.72
C TRP A 32 -9.19 -4.97 1.86
N GLU A 33 -9.35 -5.93 2.78
CA GLU A 33 -8.35 -6.98 3.05
C GLU A 33 -8.28 -8.05 1.96
N ALA A 34 -9.36 -8.23 1.21
CA ALA A 34 -9.38 -9.12 0.06
C ALA A 34 -8.62 -8.55 -1.15
N LEU A 35 -8.34 -7.23 -1.16
CA LEU A 35 -7.73 -6.56 -2.31
C LEU A 35 -6.20 -6.69 -2.27
N PRO A 36 -5.57 -7.13 -3.38
CA PRO A 36 -4.12 -7.21 -3.46
C PRO A 36 -3.46 -5.84 -3.26
N SER A 37 -2.40 -5.81 -2.46
CA SER A 37 -1.63 -4.60 -2.16
C SER A 37 -0.13 -4.92 -2.08
N VAL A 38 0.72 -3.91 -2.22
CA VAL A 38 2.17 -4.04 -2.07
C VAL A 38 2.61 -3.27 -0.84
N ALA A 39 2.99 -3.95 0.24
CA ALA A 39 3.52 -3.32 1.45
C ALA A 39 5.04 -3.18 1.36
N VAL A 40 5.53 -1.98 1.64
CA VAL A 40 6.96 -1.66 1.63
C VAL A 40 7.52 -1.81 3.04
N VAL A 41 8.43 -2.77 3.20
CA VAL A 41 9.02 -3.13 4.50
C VAL A 41 10.53 -2.92 4.45
N GLY A 42 11.09 -2.40 5.53
CA GLY A 42 12.50 -2.09 5.61
C GLY A 42 12.87 -1.43 6.92
N GLY A 43 14.09 -1.67 7.38
CA GLY A 43 14.64 -0.95 8.53
C GLY A 43 14.61 0.57 8.33
N GLN A 44 14.73 1.32 9.43
CA GLN A 44 14.93 2.76 9.35
C GLN A 44 16.14 3.08 8.45
N SER A 45 16.02 4.07 7.57
CA SER A 45 17.08 4.47 6.64
C SER A 45 17.50 3.42 5.60
N SER A 46 16.73 2.35 5.38
CA SER A 46 16.97 1.39 4.29
C SER A 46 16.71 1.94 2.88
N GLY A 47 16.15 3.15 2.77
CA GLY A 47 15.86 3.80 1.50
C GLY A 47 14.42 3.62 0.99
N LYS A 48 13.48 3.15 1.83
CA LYS A 48 12.06 2.96 1.46
C LYS A 48 11.45 4.16 0.73
N SER A 49 11.48 5.33 1.37
CA SER A 49 10.90 6.55 0.81
C SER A 49 11.58 6.94 -0.51
N SER A 50 12.89 6.72 -0.63
CA SER A 50 13.63 6.98 -1.87
C SER A 50 13.25 6.02 -2.99
N VAL A 51 13.04 4.73 -2.69
CA VAL A 51 12.52 3.75 -3.66
C VAL A 51 11.13 4.17 -4.15
N LEU A 52 10.23 4.56 -3.23
CA LEU A 52 8.90 5.05 -3.59
C LEU A 52 8.96 6.28 -4.48
N GLU A 53 9.74 7.30 -4.11
CA GLU A 53 9.92 8.51 -4.92
C GLU A 53 10.54 8.20 -6.29
N SER A 54 11.51 7.28 -6.37
CA SER A 54 12.11 6.84 -7.63
C SER A 54 11.10 6.11 -8.52
N VAL A 55 10.24 5.27 -7.95
CA VAL A 55 9.14 4.58 -8.65
C VAL A 55 8.10 5.59 -9.17
N VAL A 56 7.71 6.57 -8.36
CA VAL A 56 6.77 7.63 -8.77
C VAL A 56 7.38 8.60 -9.76
N GLY A 57 8.67 8.91 -9.65
CA GLY A 57 9.32 9.94 -10.44
C GLY A 57 9.23 11.34 -9.84
N ARG A 58 8.81 11.49 -8.58
CA ARG A 58 8.58 12.78 -7.92
C ARG A 58 9.02 12.76 -6.46
N ASP A 59 9.42 13.93 -5.96
CA ASP A 59 9.69 14.20 -4.55
C ASP A 59 8.40 14.58 -3.82
N PHE A 60 7.85 13.69 -3.00
CA PHE A 60 6.59 13.96 -2.29
C PHE A 60 6.58 13.41 -0.85
N LEU A 61 7.52 12.55 -0.48
CA LEU A 61 7.58 12.04 0.88
C LEU A 61 8.38 12.99 1.77
N PRO A 62 7.98 13.17 3.04
CA PRO A 62 8.78 13.93 3.99
C PRO A 62 10.15 13.29 4.17
N ARG A 63 11.15 14.11 4.49
CA ARG A 63 12.52 13.70 4.79
C ARG A 63 12.94 14.32 6.11
N GLY A 64 13.63 13.56 6.96
CA GLY A 64 14.08 14.04 8.26
C GLY A 64 14.91 13.00 9.01
N SER A 65 15.47 13.41 10.14
CA SER A 65 16.08 12.50 11.12
C SER A 65 15.00 11.87 12.00
N GLY A 66 15.22 10.62 12.43
CA GLY A 66 14.24 9.87 13.22
C GLY A 66 13.20 9.13 12.38
N ILE A 67 12.05 8.81 12.99
CA ILE A 67 10.95 8.10 12.34
C ILE A 67 10.14 9.11 11.55
N VAL A 68 10.35 9.13 10.23
CA VAL A 68 9.72 10.09 9.33
C VAL A 68 8.29 9.65 8.99
N THR A 69 8.11 8.40 8.55
CA THR A 69 6.80 7.79 8.31
C THR A 69 6.22 7.32 9.65
N ARG A 70 5.30 8.09 10.26
CA ARG A 70 4.62 7.76 11.53
C ARG A 70 3.21 7.18 11.35
N ARG A 71 2.68 7.24 10.13
CA ARG A 71 1.39 6.69 9.73
C ARG A 71 1.58 5.90 8.44
N PRO A 72 0.89 4.78 8.23
CA PRO A 72 0.87 4.11 6.93
C PRO A 72 0.44 5.08 5.83
N LEU A 73 1.12 5.09 4.69
CA LEU A 73 0.73 5.86 3.51
C LEU A 73 0.29 4.90 2.42
N VAL A 74 -1.00 4.88 2.13
CA VAL A 74 -1.58 4.14 1.00
C VAL A 74 -1.47 5.03 -0.24
N LEU A 75 -0.50 4.71 -1.08
CA LEU A 75 -0.16 5.41 -2.30
C LEU A 75 -0.75 4.69 -3.52
N GLN A 76 -1.70 5.34 -4.19
CA GLN A 76 -2.30 4.86 -5.43
C GLN A 76 -1.75 5.64 -6.61
N LEU A 77 -1.11 4.95 -7.54
CA LEU A 77 -0.59 5.50 -8.78
C LEU A 77 -1.59 5.25 -9.90
N HIS A 78 -1.92 6.32 -10.62
CA HIS A 78 -2.83 6.31 -11.76
C HIS A 78 -2.11 6.80 -13.00
N LYS A 79 -1.98 5.92 -13.99
CA LYS A 79 -1.43 6.28 -15.27
C LYS A 79 -2.42 7.14 -16.05
N LEU A 80 -1.99 8.33 -16.44
CA LEU A 80 -2.73 9.23 -17.33
C LEU A 80 -2.29 9.05 -18.79
N ASP A 81 -3.12 9.53 -19.70
CA ASP A 81 -2.74 9.65 -21.11
C ASP A 81 -1.62 10.69 -21.30
N LYS A 82 -0.78 10.47 -22.31
CA LYS A 82 0.31 11.40 -22.64
C LYS A 82 -0.25 12.80 -22.90
N GLY A 83 0.36 13.81 -22.28
CA GLY A 83 0.00 15.22 -22.44
C GLY A 83 -0.93 15.77 -21.35
N GLN A 84 -1.46 14.92 -20.46
CA GLN A 84 -2.20 15.38 -19.28
C GLN A 84 -1.25 15.86 -18.17
N SER A 85 -1.64 16.93 -17.48
CA SER A 85 -0.87 17.47 -16.35
C SER A 85 -0.97 16.54 -15.14
N GLU A 86 0.15 16.35 -14.46
CA GLU A 86 0.22 15.54 -13.25
C GLU A 86 -0.42 16.26 -12.07
N TYR A 87 -1.11 15.50 -11.21
CA TYR A 87 -1.68 16.02 -9.98
C TYR A 87 -1.83 14.92 -8.92
N ALA A 88 -2.05 15.33 -7.68
CA ALA A 88 -2.33 14.46 -6.56
C ALA A 88 -3.62 14.86 -5.83
N GLU A 89 -4.28 13.88 -5.23
CA GLU A 89 -5.50 14.04 -4.45
C GLU A 89 -5.37 13.23 -3.15
N PHE A 90 -5.76 13.84 -2.04
CA PHE A 90 -5.87 13.14 -0.75
C PHE A 90 -7.33 12.79 -0.47
N LEU A 91 -7.56 11.62 0.14
CA LEU A 91 -8.92 11.22 0.50
C LEU A 91 -9.56 12.16 1.53
N HIS A 92 -8.78 12.71 2.47
CA HIS A 92 -9.29 13.68 3.45
C HIS A 92 -9.49 15.09 2.87
N ALA A 93 -9.01 15.35 1.65
CA ALA A 93 -9.06 16.66 0.99
C ALA A 93 -9.56 16.57 -0.46
N THR A 94 -10.65 15.83 -0.69
CA THR A 94 -11.20 15.53 -2.04
C THR A 94 -11.53 16.75 -2.91
N LYS A 95 -11.71 17.93 -2.32
CA LYS A 95 -12.00 19.19 -3.05
C LYS A 95 -10.75 19.91 -3.56
N LYS A 96 -9.55 19.42 -3.23
CA LYS A 96 -8.27 20.09 -3.53
C LYS A 96 -7.39 19.17 -4.37
N ARG A 97 -7.00 19.64 -5.56
CA ARG A 97 -5.97 19.01 -6.38
C ARG A 97 -4.63 19.67 -6.11
N PHE A 98 -3.61 18.85 -5.91
CA PHE A 98 -2.25 19.29 -5.64
C PHE A 98 -1.43 19.10 -6.91
N THR A 99 -1.00 20.18 -7.55
CA THR A 99 -0.13 20.14 -8.74
C THR A 99 1.35 20.33 -8.37
N ASP A 100 1.63 20.89 -7.19
CA ASP A 100 2.97 21.02 -6.64
C ASP A 100 3.24 19.90 -5.62
N PHE A 101 4.20 19.01 -5.90
CA PHE A 101 4.54 17.91 -5.00
C PHE A 101 5.24 18.36 -3.71
N ALA A 102 5.79 19.57 -3.66
CA ALA A 102 6.24 20.13 -2.38
C ALA A 102 5.07 20.41 -1.44
N SER A 103 3.91 20.82 -1.98
CA SER A 103 2.67 20.96 -1.22
C SER A 103 2.10 19.61 -0.77
N VAL A 104 2.23 18.55 -1.59
CA VAL A 104 1.88 17.17 -1.19
C VAL A 104 2.70 16.71 0.00
N ARG A 105 4.03 16.93 -0.03
CA ARG A 105 4.93 16.63 1.08
C ARG A 105 4.51 17.34 2.38
N ARG A 106 4.17 18.62 2.28
CA ARG A 106 3.74 19.43 3.42
C ARG A 106 2.41 18.92 3.99
N GLU A 107 1.46 18.61 3.13
CA GLU A 107 0.16 18.05 3.52
C GLU A 107 0.33 16.71 4.26
N ILE A 108 1.19 15.80 3.79
CA ILE A 108 1.48 14.53 4.50
C ILE A 108 1.99 14.81 5.91
N GLN A 109 2.92 15.76 6.05
CA GLN A 109 3.50 16.11 7.34
C GLN A 109 2.46 16.73 8.28
N GLU A 110 1.69 17.71 7.79
CA GLU A 110 0.63 18.38 8.55
C GLU A 110 -0.46 17.40 8.99
N GLU A 111 -0.90 16.51 8.10
CA GLU A 111 -1.90 15.49 8.38
C GLU A 111 -1.39 14.42 9.35
N THR A 112 -0.10 14.11 9.30
CA THR A 112 0.54 13.25 10.31
C THR A 112 0.53 13.92 11.67
N ASP A 113 1.02 15.16 11.75
CA ASP A 113 1.10 15.94 12.99
C ASP A 113 -0.28 16.22 13.59
N ARG A 114 -1.33 16.34 12.76
CA ARG A 114 -2.71 16.51 13.22
C ARG A 114 -3.22 15.34 14.05
N ILE A 115 -2.87 14.10 13.67
CA ILE A 115 -3.36 12.89 14.32
C ILE A 115 -2.42 12.40 15.43
N THR A 116 -1.10 12.42 15.19
CA THR A 116 -0.12 11.93 16.17
C THR A 116 0.31 13.00 17.18
N GLY A 117 -0.16 14.23 17.00
CA GLY A 117 0.38 15.40 17.66
C GLY A 117 1.84 15.69 17.24
N LYS A 118 2.47 16.64 17.96
CA LYS A 118 3.91 16.91 17.86
C LYS A 118 4.77 15.89 18.62
N SER A 119 4.13 15.00 19.37
CA SER A 119 4.76 13.81 19.96
C SER A 119 5.25 12.87 18.86
N LYS A 120 6.38 12.20 19.07
CA LYS A 120 6.96 11.21 18.15
C LYS A 120 6.19 9.88 18.13
N GLN A 121 4.88 9.91 18.38
CA GLN A 121 3.98 8.76 18.39
C GLN A 121 3.62 8.35 16.95
N ILE A 122 3.19 7.10 16.80
CA ILE A 122 2.70 6.53 15.55
C ILE A 122 1.18 6.36 15.62
N SER A 123 0.53 6.17 14.46
CA SER A 123 -0.89 5.86 14.39
C SER A 123 -1.17 4.88 13.25
N ASN A 124 -2.04 3.91 13.50
CA ASN A 124 -2.45 2.90 12.52
C ASN A 124 -3.39 3.47 11.44
N ILE A 125 -3.91 4.70 11.61
CA ILE A 125 -4.83 5.33 10.68
C ILE A 125 -4.06 5.74 9.41
N PRO A 126 -4.31 5.13 8.25
CA PRO A 126 -3.56 5.42 7.04
C PRO A 126 -3.85 6.82 6.48
N ILE A 127 -2.89 7.36 5.73
CA ILE A 127 -3.10 8.50 4.83
C ILE A 127 -3.28 7.94 3.41
N HIS A 128 -4.36 8.34 2.73
CA HIS A 128 -4.65 7.88 1.37
C HIS A 128 -4.30 8.98 0.37
N LEU A 129 -3.35 8.68 -0.52
CA LEU A 129 -2.83 9.58 -1.53
C LEU A 129 -2.96 8.95 -2.92
N SER A 130 -3.69 9.59 -3.83
CA SER A 130 -3.74 9.22 -5.24
C SER A 130 -2.86 10.18 -6.06
N ILE A 131 -1.89 9.66 -6.81
CA ILE A 131 -1.07 10.42 -7.76
C ILE A 131 -1.46 10.02 -9.17
N TYR A 132 -1.76 11.02 -10.01
CA TYR A 132 -2.11 10.86 -11.40
C TYR A 132 -0.99 11.41 -12.27
N SER A 133 -0.38 10.57 -13.10
CA SER A 133 0.77 10.95 -13.94
C SER A 133 0.86 10.10 -15.20
N PRO A 134 1.31 10.64 -16.35
CA PRO A 134 1.58 9.85 -17.56
C PRO A 134 2.88 9.03 -17.45
N ASN A 135 3.70 9.28 -16.42
CA ASN A 135 5.02 8.70 -16.22
C ASN A 135 5.04 7.54 -15.20
N VAL A 136 3.88 7.17 -14.65
CA VAL A 136 3.72 6.08 -13.69
C VAL A 136 2.94 4.91 -14.29
N VAL A 137 3.03 3.76 -13.64
CA VAL A 137 2.16 2.61 -13.89
C VAL A 137 0.99 2.63 -12.92
N ASN A 138 -0.10 1.95 -13.27
CA ASN A 138 -1.17 1.71 -12.30
C ASN A 138 -0.64 0.73 -11.24
N LEU A 139 -0.56 1.19 -10.00
CA LEU A 139 0.03 0.44 -8.88
C LEU A 139 -0.44 1.01 -7.55
N THR A 140 -0.66 0.14 -6.56
CA THR A 140 -0.96 0.55 -5.18
C THR A 140 0.14 0.06 -4.25
N LEU A 141 0.78 1.00 -3.55
CA LEU A 141 1.88 0.78 -2.63
C LEU A 141 1.46 1.26 -1.24
N ILE A 142 1.86 0.55 -0.19
CA ILE A 142 1.66 0.94 1.20
C ILE A 142 3.03 1.20 1.81
N ASP A 143 3.37 2.46 2.06
CA ASP A 143 4.57 2.82 2.83
C ASP A 143 4.26 2.60 4.31
N LEU A 144 5.11 1.82 4.98
CA LEU A 144 4.98 1.53 6.40
C LEU A 144 6.15 2.18 7.16
N PRO A 145 5.95 2.51 8.45
CA PRO A 145 7.04 2.97 9.30
C PRO A 145 8.25 2.01 9.24
N GLY A 146 9.45 2.59 9.29
CA GLY A 146 10.66 1.78 9.27
C GLY A 146 10.84 1.02 10.57
N LEU A 147 11.20 -0.26 10.48
CA LEU A 147 11.54 -1.08 11.65
C LEU A 147 12.75 -0.43 12.36
N THR A 148 12.58 -0.17 13.66
CA THR A 148 13.61 0.38 14.54
C THR A 148 13.99 -0.65 15.60
N LYS A 149 15.22 -0.57 16.12
CA LYS A 149 15.71 -1.49 17.18
C LYS A 149 15.72 -0.86 18.56
N VAL A 150 15.68 0.47 18.63
CA VAL A 150 15.75 1.25 19.86
C VAL A 150 14.78 2.42 19.80
N ALA A 151 14.17 2.74 20.93
CA ALA A 151 13.43 3.98 21.09
C ALA A 151 14.42 5.14 21.19
N VAL A 152 14.14 6.23 20.46
CA VAL A 152 14.91 7.49 20.63
C VAL A 152 14.24 8.41 21.65
N GLU A 153 14.98 9.39 22.15
CA GLU A 153 14.49 10.34 23.15
C GLU A 153 13.15 10.99 22.74
N GLY A 154 12.16 10.91 23.64
CA GLY A 154 10.79 11.40 23.43
C GLY A 154 9.84 10.40 22.75
N GLN A 155 10.26 9.16 22.50
CA GLN A 155 9.38 8.05 22.09
C GLN A 155 9.03 7.15 23.29
N PRO A 156 7.84 6.52 23.29
CA PRO A 156 7.52 5.50 24.28
C PRO A 156 8.42 4.27 24.11
N GLU A 157 8.68 3.54 25.19
CA GLU A 157 9.48 2.30 25.15
C GLU A 157 8.82 1.22 24.26
N SER A 158 7.48 1.23 24.15
CA SER A 158 6.70 0.33 23.30
C SER A 158 6.84 0.59 21.80
N ILE A 159 7.45 1.70 21.37
CA ILE A 159 7.41 2.15 19.97
C ILE A 159 7.92 1.11 18.97
N VAL A 160 8.92 0.32 19.38
CA VAL A 160 9.51 -0.74 18.55
C VAL A 160 8.47 -1.83 18.28
N GLU A 161 7.80 -2.28 19.34
CA GLU A 161 6.73 -3.29 19.27
C GLU A 161 5.51 -2.74 18.54
N ASP A 162 5.12 -1.49 18.79
CA ASP A 162 3.99 -0.84 18.13
C ASP A 162 4.21 -0.74 16.60
N ILE A 163 5.44 -0.42 16.16
CA ILE A 163 5.81 -0.40 14.73
C ILE A 163 5.79 -1.81 14.16
N GLU A 164 6.37 -2.79 14.85
CA GLU A 164 6.39 -4.17 14.36
C GLU A 164 4.97 -4.72 14.21
N ASN A 165 4.11 -4.52 15.22
CA ASN A 165 2.71 -4.92 15.19
C ASN A 165 1.93 -4.22 14.07
N MET A 166 2.17 -2.92 13.87
CA MET A 166 1.59 -2.18 12.74
C MET A 166 2.03 -2.82 11.42
N VAL A 167 3.32 -3.07 11.20
CA VAL A 167 3.81 -3.68 9.95
C VAL A 167 3.20 -5.06 9.74
N ARG A 168 3.19 -5.91 10.79
CA ARG A 168 2.60 -7.26 10.78
C ARG A 168 1.15 -7.25 10.35
N SER A 169 0.34 -6.32 10.86
CA SER A 169 -1.08 -6.19 10.49
C SER A 169 -1.33 -6.00 8.98
N TYR A 170 -0.33 -5.53 8.23
CA TYR A 170 -0.39 -5.44 6.77
C TYR A 170 0.22 -6.66 6.07
N VAL A 171 1.37 -7.16 6.55
CA VAL A 171 2.15 -8.20 5.83
C VAL A 171 1.70 -9.64 6.12
N GLU A 172 0.98 -9.87 7.22
CA GLU A 172 0.38 -11.19 7.53
C GLU A 172 -0.79 -11.52 6.60
N LYS A 173 -1.38 -10.50 5.97
CA LYS A 173 -2.47 -10.68 5.01
C LYS A 173 -1.96 -11.47 3.79
N PRO A 174 -2.62 -12.59 3.41
CA PRO A 174 -2.14 -13.47 2.34
C PRO A 174 -2.16 -12.79 0.95
N ASN A 175 -2.97 -11.75 0.77
CA ASN A 175 -3.05 -10.98 -0.48
C ASN A 175 -2.07 -9.79 -0.52
N CYS A 176 -1.25 -9.61 0.52
CA CYS A 176 -0.25 -8.57 0.58
C CYS A 176 1.07 -9.06 -0.03
N ILE A 177 1.52 -8.40 -1.07
CA ILE A 177 2.85 -8.57 -1.63
C ILE A 177 3.84 -7.80 -0.75
N ILE A 178 4.92 -8.44 -0.34
CA ILE A 178 5.92 -7.85 0.53
C ILE A 178 7.08 -7.34 -0.33
N LEU A 179 7.32 -6.03 -0.31
CA LEU A 179 8.50 -5.43 -0.91
C LEU A 179 9.56 -5.21 0.18
N ALA A 180 10.48 -6.16 0.31
CA ALA A 180 11.51 -6.16 1.35
C ALA A 180 12.75 -5.38 0.90
N ILE A 181 12.91 -4.17 1.43
CA ILE A 181 13.99 -3.24 1.08
C ILE A 181 15.15 -3.37 2.06
N SER A 182 16.31 -3.74 1.54
CA SER A 182 17.55 -3.90 2.29
C SER A 182 18.69 -3.07 1.65
N PRO A 183 19.51 -2.36 2.44
CA PRO A 183 20.65 -1.64 1.91
C PRO A 183 21.81 -2.59 1.60
N ALA A 184 22.54 -2.36 0.52
CA ALA A 184 23.64 -3.21 0.05
C ALA A 184 24.89 -3.15 0.93
N ASN A 185 25.06 -2.06 1.69
CA ASN A 185 26.19 -1.86 2.58
C ASN A 185 26.03 -2.58 3.94
N GLN A 186 25.00 -3.42 4.08
CA GLN A 186 24.77 -4.27 5.24
C GLN A 186 24.53 -5.70 4.78
N ASP A 187 24.92 -6.68 5.59
CA ASP A 187 24.66 -8.07 5.30
C ASP A 187 23.15 -8.34 5.28
N ILE A 188 22.68 -8.97 4.20
CA ILE A 188 21.28 -9.31 4.01
C ILE A 188 20.74 -10.22 5.12
N ALA A 189 21.60 -11.04 5.73
CA ALA A 189 21.25 -11.88 6.86
C ALA A 189 20.83 -11.10 8.11
N THR A 190 21.20 -9.82 8.20
CA THR A 190 20.84 -8.92 9.30
C THR A 190 19.60 -8.05 9.00
N SER A 191 19.00 -8.22 7.81
CA SER A 191 17.86 -7.43 7.37
C SER A 191 16.59 -7.77 8.15
N ASP A 192 16.08 -6.81 8.90
CA ASP A 192 14.80 -6.94 9.62
C ASP A 192 13.63 -7.16 8.63
N ALA A 193 13.74 -6.63 7.41
CA ALA A 193 12.74 -6.82 6.36
C ALA A 193 12.64 -8.28 5.91
N ILE A 194 13.79 -8.93 5.70
CA ILE A 194 13.87 -10.33 5.27
C ILE A 194 13.50 -11.26 6.41
N LYS A 195 13.92 -10.95 7.63
CA LYS A 195 13.49 -11.68 8.83
C LYS A 195 11.96 -11.69 8.93
N LEU A 196 11.33 -10.52 8.89
CA LEU A 196 9.87 -10.40 8.97
C LEU A 196 9.18 -11.11 7.80
N ALA A 197 9.67 -10.91 6.57
CA ALA A 197 9.11 -11.57 5.40
C ALA A 197 9.16 -13.10 5.50
N ARG A 198 10.25 -13.68 6.02
CA ARG A 198 10.38 -15.13 6.18
C ARG A 198 9.41 -15.71 7.21
N GLU A 199 9.06 -14.94 8.24
CA GLU A 199 8.13 -15.37 9.27
C GLU A 199 6.69 -15.46 8.75
N VAL A 200 6.29 -14.52 7.87
CA VAL A 200 4.91 -14.45 7.34
C VAL A 200 4.75 -15.07 5.93
N ASP A 201 5.86 -15.26 5.21
CA ASP A 201 5.94 -15.89 3.88
C ASP A 201 7.18 -16.82 3.79
N PRO A 202 7.17 -17.97 4.50
CA PRO A 202 8.33 -18.89 4.53
C PRO A 202 8.70 -19.46 3.15
N ALA A 203 7.72 -19.60 2.25
CA ALA A 203 7.93 -20.11 0.89
C ALA A 203 8.48 -19.04 -0.07
N GLY A 204 8.37 -17.75 0.30
CA GLY A 204 8.81 -16.61 -0.50
C GLY A 204 7.94 -16.37 -1.74
N GLU A 205 6.67 -16.80 -1.73
CA GLU A 205 5.78 -16.78 -2.90
C GLU A 205 5.25 -15.39 -3.22
N ARG A 206 5.26 -14.47 -2.25
CA ARG A 206 4.72 -13.11 -2.37
C ARG A 206 5.72 -12.04 -1.91
N THR A 207 6.98 -12.42 -1.73
CA THR A 207 8.06 -11.53 -1.28
C THR A 207 8.99 -11.16 -2.45
N PHE A 208 9.18 -9.86 -2.65
CA PHE A 208 10.12 -9.26 -3.60
C PHE A 208 11.26 -8.60 -2.84
N GLY A 209 12.50 -8.94 -3.19
CA GLY A 209 13.69 -8.35 -2.59
C GLY A 209 14.15 -7.12 -3.36
N VAL A 210 14.42 -6.02 -2.66
CA VAL A 210 15.02 -4.81 -3.24
C VAL A 210 16.31 -4.47 -2.51
N VAL A 211 17.38 -4.30 -3.27
CA VAL A 211 18.69 -3.87 -2.76
C VAL A 211 18.91 -2.41 -3.10
N THR A 212 19.13 -1.56 -2.10
CA THR A 212 19.41 -0.12 -2.28
C THR A 212 20.86 0.20 -1.94
N LYS A 213 21.34 1.43 -2.19
CA LYS A 213 22.68 1.90 -1.77
C LYS A 213 23.84 1.08 -2.32
N LEU A 214 23.69 0.50 -3.51
CA LEU A 214 24.75 -0.25 -4.21
C LEU A 214 25.98 0.64 -4.50
N ASP A 215 25.75 1.94 -4.66
CA ASP A 215 26.76 2.99 -4.86
C ASP A 215 27.59 3.30 -3.60
N LEU A 216 27.11 2.88 -2.42
CA LEU A 216 27.77 3.12 -1.13
C LEU A 216 28.47 1.87 -0.57
N MET A 217 28.64 0.83 -1.39
CA MET A 217 29.39 -0.36 -1.01
C MET A 217 30.89 -0.07 -0.95
N ASP A 218 31.61 -0.79 -0.08
CA ASP A 218 33.05 -0.68 0.03
C ASP A 218 33.73 -1.14 -1.26
N LYS A 219 34.76 -0.42 -1.69
CA LYS A 219 35.51 -0.75 -2.91
C LYS A 219 36.07 -2.17 -2.83
N GLY A 220 35.79 -2.97 -3.85
CA GLY A 220 36.18 -4.39 -3.91
C GLY A 220 35.11 -5.35 -3.40
N THR A 221 33.97 -4.85 -2.91
CA THR A 221 32.78 -5.64 -2.57
C THR A 221 31.66 -5.39 -3.59
N ASN A 222 30.73 -6.34 -3.72
CA ASN A 222 29.54 -6.20 -4.55
C ASN A 222 28.38 -7.00 -3.96
N ALA A 223 27.17 -6.72 -4.43
CA ALA A 223 25.94 -7.40 -4.01
C ALA A 223 25.47 -8.45 -5.03
N LEU A 224 26.37 -8.96 -5.89
CA LEU A 224 25.99 -9.83 -7.01
C LEU A 224 25.34 -11.12 -6.51
N ASP A 225 25.88 -11.73 -5.45
CA ASP A 225 25.31 -12.95 -4.87
C ASP A 225 23.89 -12.74 -4.32
N VAL A 226 23.58 -11.54 -3.82
CA VAL A 226 22.22 -11.19 -3.39
C VAL A 226 21.32 -10.99 -4.60
N LEU A 227 21.76 -10.18 -5.58
CA LEU A 227 20.97 -9.85 -6.77
C LEU A 227 20.68 -11.06 -7.66
N GLU A 228 21.58 -12.04 -7.71
CA GLU A 228 21.38 -13.32 -8.42
C GLU A 228 20.63 -14.36 -7.58
N GLY A 229 20.28 -14.03 -6.33
CA GLY A 229 19.56 -14.93 -5.42
C GLY A 229 20.38 -16.10 -4.89
N ARG A 230 21.72 -16.03 -4.97
CA ARG A 230 22.65 -17.04 -4.42
C ARG A 230 22.75 -16.96 -2.90
N SER A 231 22.82 -15.76 -2.32
CA SER A 231 22.90 -15.57 -0.87
C SER A 231 21.58 -15.84 -0.17
N TYR A 232 20.48 -15.36 -0.74
CA TYR A 232 19.13 -15.57 -0.22
C TYR A 232 18.15 -15.76 -1.37
N ARG A 233 17.61 -16.97 -1.48
CA ARG A 233 16.73 -17.35 -2.59
C ARG A 233 15.29 -16.94 -2.30
N LEU A 234 14.72 -16.15 -3.21
CA LEU A 234 13.29 -15.82 -3.26
C LEU A 234 12.67 -16.47 -4.51
N GLN A 235 11.35 -16.64 -4.53
CA GLN A 235 10.64 -17.08 -5.75
C GLN A 235 10.59 -15.97 -6.81
N HIS A 236 10.61 -14.71 -6.35
CA HIS A 236 10.68 -13.52 -7.20
C HIS A 236 12.09 -12.95 -7.25
N PRO A 237 12.47 -12.29 -8.36
CA PRO A 237 13.82 -11.77 -8.53
C PRO A 237 14.13 -10.63 -7.54
N TRP A 238 15.41 -10.53 -7.18
CA TRP A 238 15.95 -9.35 -6.52
C TRP A 238 16.11 -8.20 -7.52
N VAL A 239 15.83 -6.98 -7.07
CA VAL A 239 16.00 -5.77 -7.88
C VAL A 239 16.91 -4.78 -7.16
N GLY A 240 18.02 -4.43 -7.79
CA GLY A 240 18.93 -3.37 -7.37
C GLY A 240 18.41 -2.00 -7.79
N ILE A 241 18.48 -1.03 -6.89
CA ILE A 241 18.07 0.36 -7.13
C ILE A 241 19.16 1.31 -6.63
N VAL A 242 19.51 2.29 -7.45
CA VAL A 242 20.43 3.38 -7.08
C VAL A 242 19.62 4.67 -7.00
N ASN A 243 19.45 5.16 -5.78
CA ASN A 243 18.70 6.37 -5.49
C ASN A 243 19.62 7.61 -5.55
N ARG A 244 19.02 8.80 -5.53
CA ARG A 244 19.77 10.05 -5.32
C ARG A 244 20.51 10.01 -3.97
N SER A 245 21.74 10.49 -3.98
CA SER A 245 22.50 10.75 -2.76
C SER A 245 21.90 11.92 -1.98
N GLN A 246 22.26 12.06 -0.69
CA GLN A 246 21.86 13.24 0.09
C GLN A 246 22.37 14.55 -0.55
N ALA A 247 23.54 14.51 -1.19
CA ALA A 247 24.07 15.66 -1.92
C ALA A 247 23.24 16.01 -3.16
N ASP A 248 22.77 15.01 -3.91
CA ASP A 248 21.87 15.22 -5.06
C ASP A 248 20.52 15.81 -4.60
N ILE A 249 19.99 15.34 -3.46
CA ILE A 249 18.76 15.87 -2.85
C ILE A 249 18.95 17.33 -2.45
N ASN A 250 20.04 17.67 -1.76
CA ASN A 250 20.34 19.04 -1.35
C ASN A 250 20.52 19.98 -2.56
N LYS A 251 20.96 19.45 -3.70
CA LYS A 251 21.08 20.16 -4.97
C LYS A 251 19.79 20.17 -5.80
N ASN A 252 18.69 19.61 -5.29
CA ASN A 252 17.42 19.44 -6.00
C ASN A 252 17.58 18.81 -7.40
N VAL A 253 18.46 17.80 -7.52
CA VAL A 253 18.64 17.07 -8.77
C VAL A 253 17.31 16.45 -9.19
N ASP A 254 16.89 16.72 -10.41
CA ASP A 254 15.63 16.24 -10.95
C ASP A 254 15.58 14.69 -11.01
N MET A 255 14.39 14.14 -10.84
CA MET A 255 14.19 12.69 -10.80
C MET A 255 14.43 12.02 -12.16
N ILE A 256 14.17 12.71 -13.28
CA ILE A 256 14.48 12.17 -14.60
C ILE A 256 16.00 12.01 -14.75
N ALA A 257 16.76 13.01 -14.29
CA ALA A 257 18.22 12.93 -14.27
C ALA A 257 18.71 11.79 -13.36
N ALA A 258 18.06 11.58 -12.21
CA ALA A 258 18.37 10.46 -11.31
C ALA A 258 18.15 9.09 -11.95
N ARG A 259 16.99 8.89 -12.62
CA ARG A 259 16.71 7.62 -13.34
C ARG A 259 17.70 7.36 -14.47
N ARG A 260 18.14 8.42 -15.17
CA ARG A 260 19.19 8.28 -16.19
C ARG A 260 20.52 7.85 -15.56
N LYS A 261 20.94 8.48 -14.44
CA LYS A 261 22.14 8.09 -13.70
C LYS A 261 22.05 6.64 -13.18
N GLU A 262 20.89 6.22 -12.69
CA GLU A 262 20.65 4.84 -12.25
C GLU A 262 20.87 3.86 -13.41
N ARG A 263 20.30 4.15 -14.58
CA ARG A 263 20.48 3.31 -15.77
C ARG A 263 21.94 3.24 -16.19
N GLU A 264 22.62 4.39 -16.26
CA GLU A 264 24.03 4.48 -16.60
C GLU A 264 24.91 3.69 -15.61
N TYR A 265 24.61 3.75 -14.30
CA TYR A 265 25.30 2.98 -13.28
C TYR A 265 25.24 1.48 -13.57
N PHE A 266 24.05 0.93 -13.86
CA PHE A 266 23.91 -0.49 -14.13
C PHE A 266 24.48 -0.90 -15.49
N GLU A 267 24.38 -0.05 -16.51
CA GLU A 267 24.91 -0.33 -17.85
C GLU A 267 26.44 -0.30 -17.91
N THR A 268 27.08 0.59 -17.13
CA THR A 268 28.53 0.80 -17.13
C THR A 268 29.27 0.04 -16.03
N SER A 269 28.56 -0.51 -15.05
CA SER A 269 29.17 -1.30 -13.97
C SER A 269 29.77 -2.61 -14.51
N PRO A 270 31.05 -2.90 -14.22
CA PRO A 270 31.66 -4.16 -14.61
C PRO A 270 31.05 -5.37 -13.89
N GLU A 271 30.53 -5.19 -12.68
CA GLU A 271 29.91 -6.25 -11.87
C GLU A 271 28.43 -6.48 -12.21
N TYR A 272 27.69 -5.42 -12.56
CA TYR A 272 26.23 -5.48 -12.74
C TYR A 272 25.76 -5.33 -14.19
N GLY A 273 26.66 -5.08 -15.14
CA GLY A 273 26.35 -4.84 -16.56
C GLY A 273 25.41 -5.87 -17.18
N HIS A 274 25.63 -7.16 -16.90
CA HIS A 274 24.79 -8.25 -17.42
C HIS A 274 23.38 -8.27 -16.82
N LEU A 275 23.18 -7.67 -15.64
CA LEU A 275 21.90 -7.57 -14.95
C LEU A 275 21.14 -6.28 -15.27
N SER A 276 21.74 -5.32 -15.96
CA SER A 276 21.18 -3.98 -16.23
C SER A 276 19.70 -3.96 -16.65
N HIS A 277 19.30 -4.87 -17.55
CA HIS A 277 17.91 -5.00 -18.02
C HIS A 277 16.88 -5.45 -16.96
N LYS A 278 17.33 -5.96 -15.81
CA LYS A 278 16.53 -6.42 -14.66
C LYS A 278 16.72 -5.55 -13.41
N MET A 279 17.35 -4.39 -13.55
CA MET A 279 17.66 -3.50 -12.44
C MET A 279 16.97 -2.14 -12.61
N GLY A 280 16.92 -1.39 -11.52
CA GLY A 280 16.45 -0.02 -11.46
C GLY A 280 14.98 0.15 -11.13
N SER A 281 14.64 1.38 -10.74
CA SER A 281 13.32 1.79 -10.28
C SER A 281 12.20 1.60 -11.33
N GLU A 282 12.49 1.88 -12.61
CA GLU A 282 11.53 1.69 -13.70
C GLU A 282 11.21 0.21 -13.96
N TYR A 283 12.21 -0.67 -13.83
CA TYR A 283 12.01 -2.11 -13.95
C TYR A 283 11.18 -2.63 -12.77
N LEU A 284 11.51 -2.21 -11.54
CA LEU A 284 10.75 -2.59 -10.34
C LEU A 284 9.26 -2.21 -10.48
N ALA A 285 8.97 -0.99 -10.91
CA ALA A 285 7.59 -0.51 -11.07
C ALA A 285 6.79 -1.39 -12.06
N LYS A 286 7.40 -1.73 -13.20
CA LYS A 286 6.79 -2.61 -14.22
C LYS A 286 6.61 -4.04 -13.71
N LEU A 287 7.60 -4.58 -13.01
CA LEU A 287 7.56 -5.91 -12.41
C LEU A 287 6.40 -6.02 -11.41
N LEU A 288 6.31 -5.08 -10.46
CA LEU A 288 5.26 -5.05 -9.46
C LEU A 288 3.88 -4.85 -10.07
N SER A 289 3.73 -3.95 -11.04
CA SER A 289 2.45 -3.70 -11.72
C SER A 289 1.95 -4.95 -12.44
N LYS A 290 2.82 -5.64 -13.20
CA LYS A 290 2.47 -6.89 -13.90
C LYS A 290 2.10 -8.01 -12.93
N HIS A 291 2.86 -8.14 -11.83
CA HIS A 291 2.58 -9.17 -10.84
C HIS A 291 1.27 -8.88 -10.11
N LEU A 292 1.06 -7.64 -9.66
CA LEU A 292 -0.18 -7.21 -9.01
C LEU A 292 -1.40 -7.47 -9.91
N GLU A 293 -1.31 -7.19 -11.21
CA GLU A 293 -2.38 -7.49 -12.15
C GLU A 293 -2.72 -8.98 -12.21
N THR A 294 -1.68 -9.83 -12.23
CA THR A 294 -1.86 -11.29 -12.25
C THR A 294 -2.58 -11.76 -11.00
N VAL A 295 -2.17 -11.26 -9.83
CA VAL A 295 -2.78 -11.58 -8.53
C VAL A 295 -4.23 -11.09 -8.48
N ILE A 296 -4.50 -9.84 -8.91
CA ILE A 296 -5.86 -9.30 -8.97
C ILE A 296 -6.74 -10.19 -9.84
N ARG A 297 -6.29 -10.57 -11.04
CA ARG A 297 -7.05 -11.41 -11.97
C ARG A 297 -7.42 -12.76 -11.36
N GLN A 298 -6.49 -13.40 -10.65
CA GLN A 298 -6.72 -14.67 -9.97
C GLN A 298 -7.71 -14.54 -8.79
N ARG A 299 -7.75 -13.37 -8.13
CA ARG A 299 -8.60 -13.12 -6.95
C ARG A 299 -9.98 -12.54 -7.26
N ILE A 300 -10.21 -11.96 -8.44
CA ILE A 300 -11.53 -11.40 -8.82
C ILE A 300 -12.70 -12.36 -8.54
N PRO A 301 -12.64 -13.66 -8.90
CA PRO A 301 -13.75 -14.58 -8.62
C PRO A 301 -14.06 -14.70 -7.13
N SER A 302 -13.02 -14.81 -6.28
CA SER A 302 -13.21 -14.86 -4.83
C SER A 302 -13.74 -13.55 -4.25
N ILE A 303 -13.34 -12.40 -4.80
CA ILE A 303 -13.84 -11.08 -4.39
C ILE A 303 -15.33 -10.95 -4.73
N ILE A 304 -15.74 -11.38 -5.93
CA ILE A 304 -17.16 -11.37 -6.33
C ILE A 304 -17.99 -12.28 -5.41
N ALA A 305 -17.48 -13.48 -5.12
CA ALA A 305 -18.15 -14.41 -4.21
C ALA A 305 -18.31 -13.82 -2.81
N LEU A 306 -17.27 -13.14 -2.30
CA LEU A 306 -17.32 -12.45 -1.02
C LEU A 306 -18.37 -11.33 -1.02
N ILE A 307 -18.37 -10.46 -2.04
CA ILE A 307 -19.34 -9.36 -2.16
C ILE A 307 -20.78 -9.90 -2.20
N ASN A 308 -21.05 -10.92 -3.01
CA ASN A 308 -22.39 -11.51 -3.11
C ASN A 308 -22.83 -12.14 -1.79
N LYS A 309 -21.93 -12.87 -1.13
CA LYS A 309 -22.21 -13.45 0.19
C LYS A 309 -22.55 -12.37 1.22
N THR A 310 -21.77 -11.28 1.25
CA THR A 310 -22.05 -10.16 2.16
C THR A 310 -23.36 -9.44 1.82
N ILE A 311 -23.71 -9.32 0.53
CA ILE A 311 -25.02 -8.79 0.11
C ILE A 311 -26.16 -9.68 0.62
N ASP A 312 -26.03 -11.02 0.49
CA ASP A 312 -27.05 -11.96 0.94
C ASP A 312 -27.24 -11.91 2.47
N GLU A 313 -26.12 -11.86 3.22
CA GLU A 313 -26.14 -11.73 4.68
C GLU A 313 -26.80 -10.42 5.15
N LEU A 314 -26.44 -9.29 4.52
CA LEU A 314 -27.01 -7.97 4.84
C LEU A 314 -28.49 -7.87 4.46
N ASN A 315 -28.91 -8.47 3.34
CA ASN A 315 -30.31 -8.51 2.96
C ASN A 315 -31.14 -9.37 3.94
N ALA A 316 -30.61 -10.52 4.37
CA ALA A 316 -31.28 -11.35 5.37
C ALA A 316 -31.41 -10.63 6.72
N GLU A 317 -30.38 -9.88 7.13
CA GLU A 317 -30.45 -9.05 8.32
C GLU A 317 -31.47 -7.90 8.17
N LEU A 318 -31.48 -7.22 7.02
CA LEU A 318 -32.44 -6.16 6.70
C LEU A 318 -33.88 -6.69 6.71
N ASP A 319 -34.12 -7.88 6.17
CA ASP A 319 -35.44 -8.53 6.18
C ASP A 319 -35.87 -8.88 7.61
N ARG A 320 -34.92 -9.25 8.49
CA ARG A 320 -35.20 -9.51 9.92
C ARG A 320 -35.51 -8.23 10.70
N ILE A 321 -34.78 -7.14 10.43
CA ILE A 321 -35.00 -5.84 11.10
C ILE A 321 -36.27 -5.16 10.57
N GLY A 322 -36.61 -5.42 9.31
CA GLY A 322 -37.69 -4.75 8.61
C GLY A 322 -37.24 -3.50 7.88
N ARG A 323 -38.05 -3.05 6.92
CA ARG A 323 -37.75 -1.88 6.10
C ARG A 323 -38.01 -0.58 6.89
N PRO A 324 -37.34 0.53 6.54
CA PRO A 324 -37.59 1.82 7.17
C PRO A 324 -39.07 2.19 7.08
N ILE A 325 -39.66 2.55 8.23
CA ILE A 325 -41.02 3.06 8.28
C ILE A 325 -40.99 4.49 7.74
N ALA A 326 -41.85 4.78 6.76
CA ALA A 326 -41.96 6.13 6.21
C ALA A 326 -42.37 7.15 7.30
N VAL A 327 -41.90 8.38 7.17
CA VAL A 327 -42.10 9.45 8.17
C VAL A 327 -43.52 10.01 8.12
N ASP A 328 -44.22 9.85 6.99
CA ASP A 328 -45.59 10.34 6.85
C ASP A 328 -46.59 9.49 7.65
N SER A 329 -47.53 10.15 8.32
CA SER A 329 -48.52 9.51 9.18
C SER A 329 -49.40 8.49 8.44
N GLY A 330 -49.60 8.67 7.12
CA GLY A 330 -50.41 7.77 6.30
C GLY A 330 -49.70 6.44 6.05
N ALA A 331 -48.43 6.47 5.68
CA ALA A 331 -47.63 5.27 5.51
C ALA A 331 -47.30 4.58 6.84
N GLN A 332 -47.19 5.32 7.94
CA GLN A 332 -47.12 4.72 9.28
C GLN A 332 -48.38 3.91 9.61
N LEU A 333 -49.56 4.50 9.38
CA LEU A 333 -50.83 3.79 9.59
C LEU A 333 -50.96 2.56 8.69
N TYR A 334 -50.55 2.68 7.42
CA TYR A 334 -50.50 1.55 6.49
C TYR A 334 -49.58 0.43 7.01
N THR A 335 -48.39 0.78 7.51
CA THR A 335 -47.42 -0.18 8.07
C THR A 335 -47.99 -0.89 9.30
N ILE A 336 -48.63 -0.16 10.22
CA ILE A 336 -49.29 -0.74 11.40
C ILE A 336 -50.39 -1.72 10.97
N LEU A 337 -51.20 -1.36 9.98
CA LEU A 337 -52.26 -2.23 9.45
C LEU A 337 -51.70 -3.51 8.81
N GLU A 338 -50.58 -3.42 8.08
CA GLU A 338 -49.91 -4.61 7.56
C GLU A 338 -49.38 -5.51 8.68
N MET A 339 -48.76 -4.95 9.73
CA MET A 339 -48.30 -5.71 10.89
C MET A 339 -49.47 -6.41 11.61
N CYS A 340 -50.59 -5.72 11.82
CA CYS A 340 -51.79 -6.31 12.43
C CYS A 340 -52.36 -7.46 11.57
N ARG A 341 -52.39 -7.31 10.24
CA ARG A 341 -52.84 -8.37 9.32
C ARG A 341 -51.90 -9.57 9.32
N ALA A 342 -50.59 -9.33 9.32
CA ALA A 342 -49.60 -10.39 9.40
C ALA A 342 -49.73 -11.18 10.71
N PHE A 343 -49.94 -10.48 11.83
CA PHE A 343 -50.20 -11.10 13.12
C PHE A 343 -51.50 -11.93 13.12
N ASP A 344 -52.61 -11.39 12.62
CA ASP A 344 -53.89 -12.13 12.57
C ASP A 344 -53.78 -13.41 11.73
N ARG A 345 -53.05 -13.37 10.61
CA ARG A 345 -52.78 -14.56 9.78
C ARG A 345 -51.98 -15.62 10.56
N VAL A 346 -50.85 -15.23 11.14
CA VAL A 346 -49.98 -16.16 11.90
C VAL A 346 -50.72 -16.73 13.12
N PHE A 347 -51.53 -15.91 13.80
CA PHE A 347 -52.31 -16.33 14.94
C PHE A 347 -53.39 -17.35 14.57
N LYS A 348 -54.07 -17.16 13.43
CA LYS A 348 -55.03 -18.14 12.89
C LYS A 348 -54.36 -19.46 12.50
N GLU A 349 -53.25 -19.41 11.77
CA GLU A 349 -52.47 -20.61 11.41
C GLU A 349 -52.06 -21.42 12.66
N HIS A 350 -51.70 -20.73 13.74
CA HIS A 350 -51.34 -21.38 15.01
C HIS A 350 -52.54 -22.01 15.73
N LEU A 351 -53.72 -21.38 15.67
CA LEU A 351 -54.95 -21.92 16.25
C LEU A 351 -55.46 -23.15 15.48
N ASP A 352 -55.25 -23.19 14.17
CA ASP A 352 -55.66 -24.28 13.30
C ASP A 352 -54.66 -25.46 13.29
N GLY A 353 -53.56 -25.35 14.04
CA GLY A 353 -52.63 -26.46 14.31
C GLY A 353 -51.34 -26.48 13.47
N GLY A 354 -51.05 -25.41 12.72
CA GLY A 354 -49.87 -25.28 11.86
C GLY A 354 -50.18 -25.38 10.38
#